data_AF-A0A2W2AWP3-F1
#
_entry.id   AF-A0A2W2AWP3-F1
#
_cell.length_a   1.000
_cell.length_b   1.000
_cell.length_c   1.000
_cell.angle_alpha   90.00
_cell.angle_beta   90.00
_cell.angle_gamma   90.00
#
_symmetry.space_group_name_H-M   'P 1'
#
loop_
_entity.id
_entity.type
_entity.pdbx_description
1 polymer ?
#
loop_
_entity_poly.entity_id
_entity_poly.type
_entity_poly.pdbx_seq_one_letter_code
_entity_poly.pdbx_strand_id
1 'polypeptide(L)'
;TATCGVVTSVTGDSFTVEALRPRRESADAEPGAVTVTTTAATTWTTQAAAGPEALVVGGCVLAIGEADSTGAVTAASIAVSPAVDGSCGGLGD
;
A
#
# COMPACT_ATOMS: atom_id res chain seq x y z
N THR A 1 -6.42 9.75 -9.71
CA THR A 1 -7.22 9.90 -8.48
C THR A 1 -7.16 8.60 -7.71
N ALA A 2 -6.95 8.64 -6.40
CA ALA A 2 -6.92 7.46 -5.54
C ALA A 2 -8.08 7.53 -4.54
N THR A 3 -8.72 6.39 -4.26
CA THR A 3 -9.78 6.27 -3.25
C THR A 3 -9.34 5.31 -2.16
N CYS A 4 -9.70 5.58 -0.91
CA CYS A 4 -9.49 4.68 0.22
C CYS A 4 -10.79 4.60 1.02
N GLY A 5 -11.13 3.39 1.46
CA GLY A 5 -12.38 3.16 2.15
C GLY A 5 -12.72 1.69 2.30
N VAL A 6 -13.94 1.43 2.76
CA VAL A 6 -14.43 0.07 2.99
C VAL A 6 -15.16 -0.42 1.75
N VAL A 7 -14.86 -1.63 1.28
CA VAL A 7 -15.62 -2.26 0.19
C VAL A 7 -16.98 -2.71 0.73
N THR A 8 -18.07 -2.18 0.15
CA THR A 8 -19.44 -2.47 0.60
C THR A 8 -20.18 -3.42 -0.33
N SER A 9 -19.75 -3.55 -1.58
CA SER A 9 -20.34 -4.48 -2.56
C SER A 9 -19.33 -4.84 -3.65
N VAL A 10 -19.45 -6.04 -4.22
CA VAL A 10 -18.67 -6.53 -5.36
C VAL A 10 -19.63 -7.11 -6.40
N THR A 11 -19.52 -6.65 -7.65
CA THR A 11 -20.33 -7.10 -8.78
C THR A 11 -19.47 -7.26 -10.03
N GLY A 12 -19.20 -8.50 -10.44
CA GLY A 12 -18.39 -8.80 -11.62
C GLY A 12 -17.02 -8.13 -11.54
N ASP A 13 -16.66 -7.37 -12.58
CA ASP A 13 -15.41 -6.63 -12.68
C ASP A 13 -15.43 -5.27 -11.93
N SER A 14 -16.40 -5.01 -11.06
CA SER A 14 -16.50 -3.75 -10.31
C SER A 14 -16.84 -3.96 -8.83
N PHE A 15 -16.48 -2.99 -7.99
CA PHE A 15 -16.81 -2.97 -6.58
C PHE A 15 -17.10 -1.55 -6.08
N THR A 16 -17.90 -1.42 -5.03
CA THR A 16 -18.23 -0.14 -4.41
C THR A 16 -17.40 0.05 -3.14
N VAL A 17 -16.77 1.21 -3.02
CA VAL A 17 -16.03 1.66 -1.85
C VAL A 17 -16.80 2.79 -1.18
N GLU A 18 -17.10 2.66 0.10
CA GLU A 18 -17.49 3.80 0.93
C GLU A 18 -16.22 4.58 1.27
N ALA A 19 -15.99 5.68 0.56
CA ALA A 19 -14.77 6.46 0.69
C ALA A 19 -14.73 7.18 2.04
N LEU A 20 -13.68 6.96 2.82
CA LEU A 20 -13.54 7.58 4.14
C LEU A 20 -13.23 9.09 4.03
N ARG A 21 -12.51 9.50 2.99
CA ARG A 21 -12.27 10.89 2.57
C ARG A 21 -11.81 10.93 1.11
N PRO A 22 -12.31 11.83 0.24
CA PRO A 22 -11.66 12.08 -1.04
C PRO A 22 -10.32 12.81 -0.79
N ARG A 23 -9.20 12.22 -1.23
CA ARG A 23 -7.87 12.84 -1.14
C ARG A 23 -7.82 14.02 -2.13
N ARG A 24 -8.17 15.23 -1.64
CA ARG A 24 -7.88 16.60 -2.15
C ARG A 24 -9.06 17.59 -2.21
N GLU A 25 -10.19 17.38 -1.53
CA GLU A 25 -11.15 18.47 -1.33
C GLU A 25 -11.68 18.47 0.10
N SER A 26 -11.30 19.51 0.84
CA SER A 26 -11.86 20.02 2.10
C SER A 26 -12.11 19.04 3.26
N ALA A 27 -11.95 19.54 4.50
CA ALA A 27 -12.21 18.74 5.70
C ALA A 27 -13.70 18.36 5.87
N ASP A 28 -14.56 18.89 4.99
CA ASP A 28 -16.01 18.87 4.98
C ASP A 28 -16.62 17.94 3.92
N ALA A 29 -15.79 17.19 3.17
CA ALA A 29 -16.31 16.22 2.21
C ALA A 29 -16.94 15.02 2.94
N GLU A 30 -18.24 14.82 2.72
CA GLU A 30 -18.98 13.68 3.27
C GLU A 30 -18.49 12.36 2.67
N PRO A 31 -18.49 11.27 3.46
CA PRO A 31 -18.23 9.94 2.92
C PRO A 31 -19.24 9.63 1.81
N GLY A 32 -18.72 9.19 0.66
CA GLY A 32 -19.51 8.93 -0.54
C GLY A 32 -19.19 7.56 -1.13
N ALA A 33 -20.21 6.92 -1.72
CA ALA A 33 -20.02 5.68 -2.44
C ALA A 33 -19.29 5.93 -3.77
N VAL A 34 -18.18 5.22 -3.98
CA VAL A 34 -17.37 5.28 -5.19
C VAL A 34 -17.37 3.91 -5.86
N THR A 35 -17.85 3.83 -7.09
CA THR A 35 -17.74 2.60 -7.90
C THR A 35 -16.35 2.54 -8.55
N VAL A 36 -15.65 1.43 -8.33
CA VAL A 36 -14.35 1.12 -8.93
C VAL A 36 -14.54 0.00 -9.94
N THR A 37 -14.05 0.21 -11.16
CA THR A 37 -14.03 -0.81 -12.22
C THR A 37 -12.62 -1.32 -12.44
N THR A 38 -12.50 -2.63 -12.60
CA THR A 38 -11.26 -3.36 -12.81
C THR A 38 -11.24 -3.96 -14.20
N THR A 39 -10.04 -4.27 -14.70
CA THR A 39 -9.84 -4.86 -16.02
C THR A 39 -8.77 -5.94 -15.93
N ALA A 40 -8.54 -6.68 -17.02
CA ALA A 40 -7.45 -7.65 -17.11
C ALA A 40 -6.04 -7.01 -16.91
N ALA A 41 -5.91 -5.68 -17.08
CA ALA A 41 -4.67 -4.96 -16.80
C ALA A 41 -4.55 -4.50 -15.33
N THR A 42 -5.58 -4.69 -14.50
CA THR A 42 -5.54 -4.33 -13.08
C THR A 42 -4.52 -5.22 -12.36
N THR A 43 -3.51 -4.58 -11.77
CA THR A 43 -2.52 -5.26 -10.95
C THR A 43 -3.06 -5.43 -9.54
N TRP A 44 -3.03 -6.66 -9.05
CA TRP A 44 -3.41 -7.01 -7.68
C TRP A 44 -2.17 -7.38 -6.89
N THR A 45 -2.02 -6.80 -5.71
CA THR A 45 -0.96 -7.14 -4.77
C THR A 45 -1.59 -7.58 -3.45
N THR A 46 -0.95 -8.53 -2.78
CA THR A 46 -1.36 -8.98 -1.45
C THR A 46 -0.14 -8.94 -0.56
N GLN A 47 -0.29 -8.33 0.62
CA GLN A 47 0.75 -8.37 1.64
C GLN A 47 0.58 -9.66 2.45
N ALA A 48 1.66 -10.41 2.62
CA ALA A 48 1.72 -11.57 3.49
C ALA A 48 2.54 -11.24 4.73
N ALA A 49 2.22 -11.86 5.86
CA ALA A 49 3.08 -11.80 7.03
C ALA A 49 4.45 -12.38 6.68
N ALA A 50 5.51 -11.65 7.02
CA ALA A 50 6.88 -12.03 6.74
C ALA A 50 7.68 -12.09 8.05
N GLY A 51 8.49 -13.14 8.19
CA GLY A 51 9.50 -13.27 9.23
C GLY A 51 10.89 -12.82 8.76
N PRO A 52 11.92 -12.89 9.62
CA PRO A 52 13.29 -12.54 9.27
C PRO A 52 13.84 -13.35 8.08
N GLU A 53 13.30 -14.55 7.83
CA GLU A 53 13.65 -15.38 6.67
C GLU A 53 13.30 -14.75 5.32
N ALA A 54 12.42 -13.74 5.28
CA ALA A 54 12.11 -13.00 4.06
C ALA A 54 13.23 -12.02 3.66
N LEU A 55 14.18 -11.74 4.56
CA LEU A 55 15.31 -10.85 4.29
C LEU A 55 16.38 -11.59 3.49
N VAL A 56 16.40 -11.34 2.18
CA VAL A 56 17.36 -11.92 1.25
C VAL A 56 18.17 -10.83 0.57
N VAL A 57 19.44 -11.14 0.28
CA VAL A 57 20.31 -10.23 -0.49
C VAL A 57 19.71 -10.01 -1.88
N GLY A 58 19.61 -8.74 -2.28
CA GLY A 58 18.97 -8.33 -3.54
C GLY A 58 17.47 -8.08 -3.43
N GLY A 59 16.86 -8.30 -2.26
CA GLY A 59 15.49 -7.86 -1.97
C GLY A 59 15.41 -6.37 -1.62
N CYS A 60 14.21 -5.82 -1.75
CA CYS A 60 13.87 -4.47 -1.34
C CYS A 60 13.24 -4.45 0.04
N VAL A 61 13.64 -3.48 0.85
CA VAL A 61 13.19 -3.34 2.25
C VAL A 61 12.86 -1.89 2.53
N LEU A 62 11.73 -1.66 3.19
CA LEU A 62 11.46 -0.43 3.94
C LEU A 62 11.45 -0.74 5.43
N ALA A 63 12.41 -0.15 6.14
CA ALA A 63 12.46 -0.17 7.59
C ALA A 63 11.89 1.15 8.14
N ILE A 64 10.85 1.05 8.95
CA ILE A 64 10.22 2.20 9.61
C ILE A 64 10.56 2.13 11.08
N GLY A 65 11.27 3.14 11.59
CA GLY A 65 11.71 3.20 12.98
C GLY A 65 12.57 4.42 13.28
N GLU A 66 13.16 4.42 14.47
CA GLU A 66 13.98 5.53 14.96
C GLU A 66 15.42 5.39 14.46
N ALA A 67 15.95 6.46 13.86
CA ALA A 67 17.35 6.54 13.47
C ALA A 67 18.17 7.15 14.61
N ASP A 68 19.34 6.58 14.89
CA ASP A 68 20.29 7.15 15.84
C ASP A 68 21.23 8.19 15.20
N SER A 69 22.12 8.76 16.00
CA SER A 69 23.09 9.78 15.55
C SER A 69 24.14 9.27 14.56
N THR A 70 24.26 7.94 14.38
CA THR A 70 25.12 7.30 13.38
C THR A 70 24.37 6.96 12.10
N GLY A 71 23.04 7.11 12.09
CA GLY A 71 22.16 6.76 10.98
C GLY A 71 21.70 5.30 10.98
N ALA A 72 21.98 4.53 12.05
CA ALA A 72 21.41 3.20 12.18
C ALA A 72 19.95 3.29 12.62
N VAL A 73 19.08 2.47 12.02
CA VAL A 73 17.64 2.50 12.25
C VAL A 73 17.22 1.32 13.11
N THR A 74 16.62 1.60 14.28
CA THR A 74 15.92 0.60 15.08
C THR A 74 14.49 0.48 14.53
N ALA A 75 14.28 -0.50 13.65
CA ALA A 75 12.99 -0.69 12.99
C ALA A 75 11.91 -1.19 13.96
N ALA A 76 10.75 -0.52 13.96
CA ALA A 76 9.54 -1.00 14.61
C ALA A 76 8.69 -1.84 13.65
N SER A 77 8.77 -1.53 12.35
CA SER A 77 8.06 -2.24 11.28
C SER A 77 8.98 -2.39 10.07
N ILE A 78 8.87 -3.53 9.38
CA ILE A 78 9.63 -3.82 8.17
C ILE A 78 8.67 -4.32 7.09
N ALA A 79 8.72 -3.70 5.92
CA ALA A 79 8.07 -4.18 4.71
C ALA A 79 9.13 -4.67 3.72
N VAL A 80 8.93 -5.86 3.17
CA VAL A 80 9.87 -6.50 2.24
C VAL A 80 9.17 -6.73 0.90
N SER A 81 9.90 -6.56 -0.19
CA SER A 81 9.41 -6.81 -1.54
C SER A 81 10.55 -7.30 -2.44
N PRO A 82 10.28 -8.09 -3.47
CA PRO A 82 11.30 -8.39 -4.47
C PRO A 82 11.71 -7.11 -5.22
N ALA A 83 12.98 -7.01 -5.61
CA ALA A 83 13.41 -5.97 -6.54
C ALA A 83 12.84 -6.25 -7.94
N VAL A 84 12.37 -5.20 -8.60
CA VAL A 84 11.89 -5.26 -9.99
C VAL A 84 12.91 -4.50 -10.84
N ASP A 85 13.52 -5.19 -11.82
CA ASP A 85 14.61 -4.64 -12.65
C ASP A 85 15.76 -4.04 -11.81
N GLY A 86 16.10 -4.70 -10.70
CA GLY A 86 17.15 -4.25 -9.78
C GLY A 86 16.81 -2.99 -8.98
N SER A 87 15.55 -2.53 -9.04
CA SER A 87 15.07 -1.33 -8.38
C SER A 87 13.97 -1.64 -7.36
N CYS A 88 13.92 -0.81 -6.31
CA CYS A 88 12.88 -0.87 -5.30
C CYS A 88 11.77 0.15 -5.61
N GLY A 89 10.65 -0.34 -6.13
CA GLY A 89 9.47 0.48 -6.40
C GLY A 89 8.36 0.25 -5.36
N GLY A 90 7.71 1.32 -4.90
CA GLY A 90 6.39 1.24 -4.27
C GLY A 90 6.33 0.98 -2.77
N LEU A 91 7.46 0.94 -2.05
CA LEU A 91 7.43 0.71 -0.60
C LEU A 91 7.08 1.96 0.23
N GLY A 92 6.90 3.16 -0.34
CA GLY A 92 6.70 4.38 0.45
C GLY A 92 6.02 5.57 -0.24
N ASP A 93 4.99 5.35 -1.07
CA ASP A 93 4.14 6.44 -1.61
C ASP A 93 2.74 6.48 -0.95
#